data_AF-A0A7J5Z3V5-F1
#
_entry.id   AF-A0A7J5Z3V5-F1
#
_cell.length_a   1.000
_cell.length_b   1.000
_cell.length_c   1.000
_cell.angle_alpha   90.00
_cell.angle_beta   90.00
_cell.angle_gamma   90.00
#
_symmetry.space_group_name_H-M   'P 1'
#
loop_
_entity.id
_entity.type
_entity.pdbx_description
1 polymer ?
#
loop_
_entity_poly.entity_id
_entity_poly.type
_entity_poly.pdbx_seq_one_letter_code
_entity_poly.pdbx_strand_id
1 'polypeptide(L)'
;MEFWELTENGGSQWKVEEMPGDCGSDSGLDGVTKYFATSFELCLKRQVIDLLAEDYSSEQLDAQPPVTMTVTLLDENQEVIEEFKPDPVSHTFSEYGPGLRFITFEHGGQDAKFWDGWFGVRVTGSSVTVEV
;
A
#
# COMPACT_ATOMS: atom_id res chain seq x y z
N MET A 1 -10.48 7.92 0.52
CA MET A 1 -9.12 8.43 0.28
C MET A 1 -8.70 9.50 1.30
N GLU A 2 -9.40 9.64 2.43
CA GLU A 2 -9.23 10.79 3.33
C GLU A 2 -7.87 10.88 4.04
N PHE A 3 -7.14 9.77 4.15
CA PHE A 3 -5.82 9.71 4.82
C PHE A 3 -4.64 9.60 3.85
N TRP A 4 -4.90 9.77 2.54
CA TRP A 4 -3.91 9.61 1.49
C TRP A 4 -3.77 10.91 0.71
N GLU A 5 -2.52 11.32 0.51
CA GLU A 5 -2.17 12.34 -0.46
C GLU A 5 -2.09 11.71 -1.86
N LEU A 6 -2.85 12.22 -2.83
CA LEU A 6 -2.74 11.77 -4.21
C LEU A 6 -1.65 12.58 -4.90
N THR A 7 -0.49 11.96 -5.10
CA THR A 7 0.65 12.59 -5.78
C THR A 7 0.49 12.51 -7.29
N GLU A 8 -0.14 11.45 -7.81
CA GLU A 8 -0.54 11.31 -9.21
C GLU A 8 -1.94 10.70 -9.30
N ASN A 9 -2.75 11.16 -10.25
CA ASN A 9 -4.15 10.72 -10.39
C ASN A 9 -4.60 10.75 -11.85
N GLY A 10 -3.86 10.06 -12.73
CA GLY A 10 -4.07 10.05 -14.16
C GLY A 10 -5.28 9.20 -14.63
N GLY A 11 -5.63 9.34 -15.91
CA GLY A 11 -6.69 8.59 -16.57
C GLY A 11 -8.06 8.80 -15.92
N SER A 12 -8.80 7.71 -15.70
CA SER A 12 -10.06 7.67 -14.95
C SER A 12 -9.88 7.75 -13.42
N GLN A 13 -8.69 8.13 -12.94
CA GLN A 13 -8.36 8.38 -11.54
C GLN A 13 -8.41 7.13 -10.65
N TRP A 14 -8.06 7.29 -9.36
CA TRP A 14 -8.23 6.24 -8.36
C TRP A 14 -9.71 5.92 -8.10
N LYS A 15 -10.02 4.62 -7.95
CA LYS A 15 -11.32 4.14 -7.48
C LYS A 15 -11.15 3.21 -6.29
N VAL A 16 -12.12 3.27 -5.38
CA VAL A 16 -12.25 2.30 -4.28
C VAL A 16 -13.38 1.35 -4.62
N GLU A 17 -13.12 0.05 -4.54
CA GLU A 17 -14.09 -1.00 -4.85
C GLU A 17 -14.21 -1.99 -3.68
N GLU A 18 -15.37 -2.63 -3.55
CA GLU A 18 -15.63 -3.69 -2.57
C GLU A 18 -15.11 -5.04 -3.09
N MET A 19 -14.68 -5.91 -2.19
CA MET A 19 -14.35 -7.31 -2.47
C MET A 19 -15.56 -8.22 -2.28
N PRO A 20 -15.70 -9.31 -3.06
CA PRO A 20 -15.02 -9.53 -4.33
C PRO A 20 -15.63 -8.59 -5.39
N GLY A 21 -14.78 -7.90 -6.17
CA GLY A 21 -15.23 -7.07 -7.29
C GLY A 21 -15.78 -7.93 -8.43
N ASP A 22 -16.14 -7.30 -9.56
CA ASP A 22 -16.90 -7.92 -10.67
C ASP A 22 -16.30 -9.22 -11.25
N CYS A 23 -15.04 -9.53 -10.98
CA CYS A 23 -14.36 -10.74 -11.44
C CYS A 23 -13.41 -11.36 -10.38
N GLY A 24 -13.54 -11.01 -9.10
CA GLY A 24 -12.51 -11.29 -8.08
C GLY A 24 -12.77 -12.48 -7.17
N SER A 25 -11.68 -13.02 -6.63
CA SER A 25 -11.67 -13.88 -5.44
C SER A 25 -11.43 -13.04 -4.17
N ASP A 26 -11.71 -13.62 -2.99
CA ASP A 26 -11.41 -12.95 -1.73
C ASP A 26 -9.89 -12.84 -1.55
N SER A 27 -9.41 -11.68 -1.06
CA SER A 27 -7.98 -11.44 -0.84
C SER A 27 -7.34 -12.40 0.18
N GLY A 28 -8.15 -13.12 0.96
CA GLY A 28 -7.72 -14.02 2.03
C GLY A 28 -7.21 -13.28 3.28
N LEU A 29 -7.21 -11.94 3.26
CA LEU A 29 -6.80 -11.10 4.37
C LEU A 29 -7.99 -10.84 5.30
N ASP A 30 -7.85 -11.25 6.55
CA ASP A 30 -8.93 -11.10 7.53
C ASP A 30 -9.30 -9.62 7.74
N GLY A 31 -10.59 -9.32 7.67
CA GLY A 31 -11.13 -7.97 7.82
C GLY A 31 -10.92 -7.01 6.63
N VAL A 32 -10.27 -7.43 5.54
CA VAL A 32 -10.07 -6.58 4.35
C VAL A 32 -11.23 -6.77 3.36
N THR A 33 -12.03 -5.72 3.18
CA THR A 33 -13.23 -5.75 2.31
C THR A 33 -13.14 -4.84 1.10
N LYS A 34 -12.07 -4.05 0.97
CA LYS A 34 -11.91 -3.04 -0.08
C LYS A 34 -10.51 -3.04 -0.66
N TYR A 35 -10.40 -2.59 -1.91
CA TYR A 35 -9.12 -2.29 -2.55
C TYR A 35 -9.17 -0.97 -3.31
N PHE A 36 -7.99 -0.45 -3.63
CA PHE A 36 -7.80 0.70 -4.51
C PHE A 36 -7.43 0.22 -5.91
N ALA A 37 -8.09 0.73 -6.93
CA ALA A 37 -7.80 0.42 -8.33
C ALA A 37 -7.24 1.65 -9.06
N THR A 38 -6.13 1.46 -9.79
CA THR A 38 -5.56 2.50 -10.67
C THR A 38 -6.15 2.45 -12.06
N SER A 39 -5.95 3.54 -12.82
CA SER A 39 -6.42 3.67 -14.19
C SER A 39 -5.31 3.40 -15.21
N PHE A 40 -5.50 3.87 -16.45
CA PHE A 40 -4.61 3.68 -17.60
C PHE A 40 -3.45 4.67 -17.68
N GLU A 41 -3.46 5.72 -16.86
CA GLU A 41 -2.30 6.58 -16.63
C GLU A 41 -1.89 6.48 -15.16
N LEU A 42 -0.67 6.95 -14.86
CA LEU A 42 -0.05 6.85 -13.56
C LEU A 42 -0.96 7.41 -12.44
N CYS A 43 -1.22 6.55 -11.46
CA CYS A 43 -1.92 6.88 -10.23
C CYS A 43 -1.00 6.53 -9.05
N LEU A 44 -0.65 7.52 -8.23
CA LEU A 44 0.21 7.36 -7.05
C LEU A 44 -0.49 7.97 -5.83
N LYS A 45 -0.34 7.32 -4.68
CA LYS A 45 -0.81 7.84 -3.41
C LYS A 45 0.23 7.63 -2.32
N ARG A 46 0.34 8.62 -1.44
CA ARG A 46 1.33 8.71 -0.38
C ARG A 46 0.67 8.91 0.98
N GLN A 47 1.28 8.34 2.01
CA GLN A 47 0.94 8.63 3.39
C GLN A 47 2.23 8.92 4.18
N VAL A 48 2.13 9.91 5.07
CA VAL A 48 3.17 10.26 6.04
C VAL A 48 2.63 9.91 7.42
N ILE A 49 3.35 9.05 8.13
CA ILE A 49 3.02 8.61 9.49
C ILE A 49 3.93 9.36 10.46
N ASP A 50 3.34 10.08 11.40
CA ASP A 50 4.05 10.70 12.54
C ASP A 50 4.10 9.70 13.69
N LEU A 51 5.25 9.09 13.92
CA LEU A 51 5.39 8.04 14.94
C LEU A 51 5.18 8.56 16.35
N LEU A 52 5.46 9.84 16.61
CA LEU A 52 5.20 10.43 17.92
C LEU A 52 3.70 10.64 18.15
N ALA A 53 2.95 10.93 17.08
CA ALA A 53 1.50 11.04 17.13
C ALA A 53 0.81 9.66 17.25
N GLU A 54 1.47 8.60 16.81
CA GLU A 54 1.07 7.19 17.02
C GLU A 54 1.55 6.64 18.39
N ASP A 55 1.82 7.51 19.37
CA ASP A 55 2.20 7.20 20.76
C ASP A 55 3.56 6.50 20.95
N TYR A 56 4.44 6.46 19.94
CA TYR A 56 5.82 5.99 20.13
C TYR A 56 6.70 7.08 20.80
N SER A 57 7.44 6.70 21.84
CA SER A 57 8.37 7.62 22.50
C SER A 57 9.69 7.76 21.71
N SER A 58 10.37 8.89 21.90
CA SER A 58 11.71 9.10 21.31
C SER A 58 12.72 8.04 21.74
N GLU A 59 12.66 7.57 22.99
CA GLU A 59 13.55 6.52 23.49
C GLU A 59 13.33 5.18 22.77
N GLN A 60 12.06 4.79 22.58
CA GLN A 60 11.73 3.58 21.82
C GLN A 60 12.24 3.68 20.37
N LEU A 61 12.00 4.81 19.69
CA LEU A 61 12.41 4.98 18.29
C LEU A 61 13.93 5.09 18.14
N ASP A 62 14.62 5.72 19.09
CA ASP A 62 16.08 5.88 19.06
C ASP A 62 16.80 4.56 19.41
N ALA A 63 16.11 3.58 20.00
CA ALA A 63 16.59 2.21 20.15
C ALA A 63 16.61 1.40 18.84
N GLN A 64 16.11 1.98 17.74
CA GLN A 64 16.10 1.41 16.39
C GLN A 64 15.31 0.10 16.27
N PRO A 65 14.02 0.08 16.68
CA PRO A 65 13.15 -1.08 16.51
C PRO A 65 13.04 -1.47 15.03
N PRO A 66 12.92 -2.76 14.70
CA PRO A 66 12.59 -3.19 13.35
C PRO A 66 11.30 -2.52 12.86
N VAL A 67 11.35 -1.95 11.66
CA VAL A 67 10.18 -1.35 11.00
C VAL A 67 9.87 -2.16 9.76
N THR A 68 8.75 -2.88 9.75
CA THR A 68 8.32 -3.70 8.63
C THR A 68 7.20 -2.99 7.87
N MET A 69 7.43 -2.73 6.60
CA MET A 69 6.41 -2.24 5.68
C MET A 69 5.95 -3.37 4.77
N THR A 70 4.65 -3.52 4.59
CA THR A 70 4.05 -4.60 3.79
C THR A 70 3.00 -4.02 2.85
N VAL A 71 3.05 -4.40 1.57
CA VAL A 71 2.05 -3.99 0.56
C VAL A 71 1.61 -5.20 -0.26
N THR A 72 0.30 -5.38 -0.43
CA THR A 72 -0.27 -6.43 -1.28
C THR A 72 -0.75 -5.85 -2.60
N LEU A 73 -0.21 -6.39 -3.69
CA LEU A 73 -0.61 -6.06 -5.06
C LEU A 73 -1.47 -7.19 -5.63
N LEU A 74 -2.58 -6.83 -6.25
CA LEU A 74 -3.50 -7.77 -6.90
C LEU A 74 -3.49 -7.54 -8.42
N ASP A 75 -3.70 -8.62 -9.16
CA ASP A 75 -3.78 -8.65 -10.62
C ASP A 75 -5.18 -8.23 -11.16
N GLU A 76 -5.35 -8.35 -12.47
CA GLU A 76 -6.62 -8.04 -13.16
C GLU A 76 -7.79 -8.94 -12.72
N ASN A 77 -7.51 -10.14 -12.21
CA ASN A 77 -8.46 -11.09 -11.65
C ASN A 77 -8.63 -10.94 -10.13
N GLN A 78 -8.02 -9.91 -9.52
CA GLN A 78 -8.04 -9.71 -8.07
C GLN A 78 -7.30 -10.81 -7.29
N GLU A 79 -6.50 -11.62 -7.98
CA GLU A 79 -5.61 -12.60 -7.38
C GLU A 79 -4.28 -11.96 -7.04
N VAL A 80 -3.60 -12.47 -6.02
CA VAL A 80 -2.23 -12.05 -5.71
C VAL A 80 -1.32 -12.51 -6.86
N ILE A 81 -0.57 -11.60 -7.50
CA ILE A 81 0.24 -11.90 -8.70
C ILE A 81 1.28 -13.00 -8.40
N GLU A 82 1.13 -14.20 -8.95
CA GLU A 82 2.04 -15.35 -8.77
C GLU A 82 3.45 -15.15 -9.38
N GLU A 83 3.60 -14.24 -10.36
CA GLU A 83 4.86 -14.13 -11.13
C GLU A 83 5.97 -13.31 -10.44
N PHE A 84 5.69 -12.76 -9.26
CA PHE A 84 6.69 -12.29 -8.32
C PHE A 84 6.34 -12.95 -6.98
N LYS A 85 7.22 -13.79 -6.45
CA LYS A 85 6.96 -14.73 -5.33
C LYS A 85 5.87 -14.24 -4.35
N PRO A 86 4.90 -15.10 -3.98
CA PRO A 86 3.62 -14.77 -3.33
C PRO A 86 3.69 -14.21 -1.91
N ASP A 87 4.85 -13.70 -1.50
CA ASP A 87 5.00 -12.98 -0.26
C ASP A 87 4.54 -11.54 -0.51
N PRO A 88 3.71 -10.96 0.36
CA PRO A 88 3.40 -9.55 0.24
C PRO A 88 4.72 -8.78 0.18
N VAL A 89 4.78 -7.72 -0.61
CA VAL A 89 6.03 -6.97 -0.80
C VAL A 89 6.36 -6.34 0.54
N SER A 90 7.25 -7.00 1.28
CA SER A 90 7.61 -6.64 2.64
C SER A 90 9.08 -6.27 2.70
N HIS A 91 9.38 -5.20 3.42
CA HIS A 91 10.75 -4.82 3.73
C HIS A 91 10.85 -4.42 5.20
N THR A 92 11.88 -4.93 5.87
CA THR A 92 12.18 -4.58 7.26
C THR A 92 13.42 -3.70 7.30
N PHE A 93 13.26 -2.48 7.82
CA PHE A 93 14.34 -1.56 8.08
C PHE A 93 14.92 -1.82 9.47
N SER A 94 16.25 -1.93 9.55
CA SER A 94 17.01 -2.08 10.78
C SER A 94 18.28 -1.25 10.70
N GLU A 95 18.88 -0.92 11.85
CA GLU A 95 20.17 -0.21 11.93
C GLU A 95 20.19 1.14 11.18
N TYR A 96 19.04 1.83 11.11
CA TYR A 96 18.86 3.10 10.40
C TYR A 96 19.39 4.32 11.17
N GLY A 97 19.90 4.13 12.39
CA GLY A 97 20.38 5.20 13.26
C GLY A 97 19.27 5.88 14.07
N PRO A 98 19.63 6.69 15.08
CA PRO A 98 18.66 7.42 15.89
C PRO A 98 17.98 8.53 15.09
N GLY A 99 16.83 9.01 15.58
CA GLY A 99 16.12 10.15 15.00
C GLY A 99 14.99 9.80 14.02
N LEU A 100 14.62 8.52 13.89
CA LEU A 100 13.40 8.14 13.16
C LEU A 100 12.17 8.76 13.83
N ARG A 101 11.39 9.57 13.10
CA ARG A 101 10.17 10.23 13.60
C ARG A 101 9.00 10.15 12.62
N PHE A 102 9.31 10.07 11.33
CA PHE A 102 8.30 9.99 10.28
C PHE A 102 8.60 8.83 9.35
N ILE A 103 7.56 8.13 8.93
CA ILE A 103 7.63 7.15 7.84
C ILE A 103 6.79 7.68 6.69
N THR A 104 7.38 7.78 5.51
CA THR A 104 6.67 8.13 4.29
C THR A 104 6.65 6.93 3.38
N PHE A 105 5.47 6.55 2.90
CA PHE A 105 5.35 5.50 1.90
C PHE A 105 4.39 5.88 0.80
N GLU A 106 4.77 5.53 -0.43
CA GLU A 106 4.05 5.85 -1.65
C GLU A 106 3.97 4.59 -2.50
N HIS A 107 2.79 4.33 -3.06
CA HIS A 107 2.58 3.25 -3.99
C HIS A 107 1.50 3.60 -5.01
N GLY A 108 1.47 2.81 -6.08
CA GLY A 108 0.47 2.93 -7.12
C GLY A 108 0.95 2.29 -8.40
N GLY A 109 0.39 2.74 -9.53
CA GLY A 109 0.68 2.17 -10.83
C GLY A 109 -0.28 2.65 -11.90
N GLN A 110 -0.23 1.98 -13.03
CA GLN A 110 -1.09 2.19 -14.19
C GLN A 110 -1.32 0.84 -14.86
N ASP A 111 -2.26 0.77 -15.79
CA ASP A 111 -2.41 -0.41 -16.63
C ASP A 111 -1.24 -0.58 -17.62
N ALA A 112 -1.17 -1.76 -18.24
CA ALA A 112 -0.17 -2.06 -19.27
C ALA A 112 -0.71 -1.88 -20.70
N LYS A 113 -2.03 -1.69 -20.89
CA LYS A 113 -2.71 -1.81 -22.19
C LYS A 113 -3.44 -0.53 -22.62
N PHE A 114 -3.38 0.52 -21.83
CA PHE A 114 -4.08 1.79 -22.00
C PHE A 114 -5.59 1.63 -22.22
N TRP A 115 -6.23 0.82 -21.37
CA TRP A 115 -7.66 0.55 -21.40
C TRP A 115 -8.41 1.55 -20.53
N ASP A 116 -9.32 2.29 -21.15
CA ASP A 116 -10.15 3.26 -20.43
C ASP A 116 -10.96 2.59 -19.31
N GLY A 117 -10.82 3.09 -18.08
CA GLY A 117 -11.39 2.51 -16.87
C GLY A 117 -10.33 2.17 -15.82
N TRP A 118 -10.59 1.13 -15.01
CA TRP A 118 -9.78 0.72 -13.86
C TRP A 118 -9.17 -0.67 -14.06
N PHE A 119 -8.37 -0.77 -15.12
CA PHE A 119 -7.65 -2.00 -15.50
C PHE A 119 -6.19 -2.00 -15.06
N GLY A 120 -5.82 -1.03 -14.22
CA GLY A 120 -4.48 -0.93 -13.64
C GLY A 120 -4.28 -1.81 -12.41
N VAL A 121 -3.19 -1.55 -11.70
CA VAL A 121 -2.82 -2.25 -10.48
C VAL A 121 -3.88 -2.04 -9.40
N ARG A 122 -4.19 -3.11 -8.68
CA ARG A 122 -5.03 -3.06 -7.49
C ARG A 122 -4.17 -3.20 -6.24
N VAL A 123 -4.41 -2.36 -5.24
CA VAL A 123 -3.60 -2.33 -4.00
C VAL A 123 -4.50 -2.41 -2.78
N THR A 124 -4.13 -3.25 -1.82
CA THR A 124 -4.83 -3.37 -0.52
C THR A 124 -3.88 -3.84 0.58
N GLY A 125 -4.38 -3.95 1.81
CA GLY A 125 -3.67 -4.56 2.94
C GLY A 125 -2.35 -3.89 3.31
N SER A 126 -2.14 -2.63 2.91
CA SER A 126 -0.87 -1.95 3.15
C SER A 126 -0.72 -1.60 4.62
N SER A 127 0.41 -1.97 5.22
CA SER A 127 0.67 -1.76 6.65
C SER A 127 2.11 -1.34 6.91
N VAL A 128 2.29 -0.60 7.99
CA VAL A 128 3.59 -0.30 8.59
C VAL A 128 3.53 -0.77 10.04
N THR A 129 4.45 -1.63 10.43
CA THR A 129 4.54 -2.21 11.78
C THR A 129 5.89 -1.85 12.38
N VAL A 130 5.86 -1.30 13.61
CA VAL A 130 7.07 -1.01 14.40
C VAL A 130 7.12 -1.98 15.58
N GLU A 131 8.22 -2.71 15.71
CA GLU A 131 8.42 -3.73 16.75
C GLU A 131 9.25 -3.17 17.92
N VAL A 132 8.58 -2.53 18.89
CA VAL A 132 9.18 -1.91 20.09
C VAL A 132 9.19 -2.79 21.33
#